data_AF-A0A673LP33-F1
#
_entry.id   AF-A0A673LP33-F1
#
_cell.length_a   1.000
_cell.length_b   1.000
_cell.length_c   1.000
_cell.angle_alpha   90.00
_cell.angle_beta   90.00
_cell.angle_gamma   90.00
#
_symmetry.space_group_name_H-M   'P 1'
#
loop_
_entity.id
_entity.type
_entity.pdbx_description
1 polymer ?
#
loop_
_entity_poly.entity_id
_entity_poly.type
_entity_poly.pdbx_seq_one_letter_code
_entity_poly.pdbx_strand_id
1 'polypeptide(L)'
;MRIMAFPEGESLESWLNKATHPTNRQEDWEYIIGFCDQINKELEGPQIAVRLLVHKIHSQEWEALQALTVLEACMKNCGQRFHNEIARYRFLNELIKVVSPKYMGDSVSEKVKNKIIEMLYSWTVAFPNEAKIADAYQTLKRQGLVMSDPELTVDKTLIPSPPARPKNPVFDNEDMGKLLAELLRSKNPEDLQEANRLIKNMVKEDEARVQKMAKRNNTLEEVNNNVKLLSEMLSHYDRDRSSDADRELIKELYERCDKLRRTAFKLATEAEDNDSSLGDILKANDDLSRVIGSYKRIVEGQADDGDGEDLRPAASEGTTGTLIDLAGLDEPSSPPTVPPPSLPPQVLSANPTASSIPQQTSLSLLDDELLSLGNKSLLNCCDAVLFLLVSSGKVLPVTVYDKDGVRVLMHFAMDCPPGRPDVLVMVVSLLNTAPLPVRSIVLQAAVPKSMRVKLQPPSGTEIAPFNPILPPASITQVMLLANPLKERVRLRYKLMYLLGEHQYSEVGELDQFPPADRWGSL
;
A
#
# COMPACT_ATOMS: atom_id res chain seq x y z
N MET A 1 -9.37 29.61 -27.64
CA MET A 1 -10.71 29.32 -27.09
C MET A 1 -11.48 28.46 -28.08
N ARG A 2 -11.73 27.19 -27.77
CA ARG A 2 -12.68 26.33 -28.49
C ARG A 2 -13.41 25.53 -27.43
N ILE A 3 -14.64 25.92 -27.10
CA ILE A 3 -15.47 25.19 -26.15
C ILE A 3 -16.05 24.02 -26.94
N MET A 4 -15.57 22.80 -26.66
CA MET A 4 -16.32 21.60 -26.99
C MET A 4 -17.48 21.51 -26.01
N ALA A 5 -18.70 21.70 -26.50
CA ALA A 5 -19.88 21.41 -25.71
C ALA A 5 -19.95 19.90 -25.51
N PHE A 6 -20.04 19.46 -24.25
CA PHE A 6 -20.49 18.10 -23.97
C PHE A 6 -21.92 17.96 -24.52
N PRO A 7 -22.23 16.93 -25.32
CA PRO A 7 -23.60 16.69 -25.78
C PRO A 7 -24.51 16.35 -24.59
N GLU A 8 -25.81 16.46 -24.82
CA GLU A 8 -26.85 16.15 -23.83
C GLU A 8 -26.67 14.72 -23.29
N GLY A 9 -26.83 14.55 -21.98
CA GLY A 9 -26.33 13.38 -21.25
C GLY A 9 -26.85 12.05 -21.81
N GLU A 10 -25.93 11.22 -22.33
CA GLU A 10 -26.26 9.92 -22.89
C GLU A 10 -26.85 8.98 -21.82
N SER A 11 -28.02 8.43 -22.13
CA SER A 11 -28.75 7.52 -21.23
C SER A 11 -28.07 6.16 -21.09
N LEU A 12 -28.38 5.44 -20.00
CA LEU A 12 -27.96 4.04 -19.80
C LEU A 12 -28.25 3.14 -21.01
N GLU A 13 -29.35 3.40 -21.73
CA GLU A 13 -29.71 2.66 -22.94
C GLU A 13 -28.82 3.00 -24.15
N SER A 14 -28.36 4.25 -24.28
CA SER A 14 -27.34 4.62 -25.29
C SER A 14 -26.02 3.89 -25.03
N TRP A 15 -25.50 4.02 -23.81
CA TRP A 15 -24.22 3.41 -23.41
C TRP A 15 -24.23 1.89 -23.59
N LEU A 16 -25.28 1.19 -23.14
CA LEU A 16 -25.36 -0.26 -23.30
C LEU A 16 -25.49 -0.68 -24.78
N ASN A 17 -26.32 0.00 -25.58
CA ASN A 17 -26.48 -0.35 -26.99
C ASN A 17 -25.19 -0.14 -27.81
N LYS A 18 -24.33 0.81 -27.43
CA LYS A 18 -22.99 0.96 -28.02
C LYS A 18 -22.03 -0.13 -27.54
N ALA A 19 -21.98 -0.41 -26.24
CA ALA A 19 -21.10 -1.44 -25.66
C ALA A 19 -21.41 -2.86 -26.21
N THR A 20 -22.69 -3.20 -26.36
CA THR A 20 -23.17 -4.51 -26.86
C THR A 20 -23.64 -4.46 -28.31
N HIS A 21 -23.05 -3.60 -29.17
CA HIS A 21 -23.51 -3.51 -30.56
C HIS A 21 -23.05 -4.73 -31.39
N PRO A 22 -23.92 -5.39 -32.18
CA PRO A 22 -23.59 -6.61 -32.92
C PRO A 22 -22.39 -6.53 -33.88
N THR A 23 -22.00 -5.33 -34.29
CA THR A 23 -20.87 -5.11 -35.22
C THR A 23 -19.52 -4.93 -34.52
N ASN A 24 -19.49 -4.85 -33.18
CA ASN A 24 -18.25 -4.65 -32.44
C ASN A 24 -17.37 -5.89 -32.59
N ARG A 25 -16.09 -5.69 -32.94
CA ARG A 25 -15.13 -6.80 -33.17
C ARG A 25 -14.38 -7.22 -31.92
N GLN A 26 -14.46 -6.41 -30.87
CA GLN A 26 -13.80 -6.57 -29.58
C GLN A 26 -14.65 -5.86 -28.50
N GLU A 27 -14.28 -6.04 -27.24
CA GLU A 27 -14.90 -5.34 -26.11
C GLU A 27 -14.53 -3.85 -26.15
N ASP A 28 -15.53 -2.97 -26.15
CA ASP A 28 -15.32 -1.53 -26.15
C ASP A 28 -15.37 -0.98 -24.72
N TRP A 29 -14.19 -0.91 -24.11
CA TRP A 29 -14.03 -0.53 -22.71
C TRP A 29 -14.40 0.93 -22.41
N GLU A 30 -14.44 1.82 -23.41
CA GLU A 30 -14.91 3.19 -23.23
C GLU A 30 -16.43 3.19 -22.95
N TYR A 31 -17.22 2.49 -23.77
CA TYR A 31 -18.67 2.39 -23.54
C TYR A 31 -19.02 1.52 -22.31
N ILE A 32 -18.23 0.48 -22.01
CA ILE A 32 -18.43 -0.36 -20.81
C ILE A 32 -18.22 0.45 -19.52
N ILE A 33 -17.15 1.23 -19.43
CA ILE A 33 -16.89 2.08 -18.27
C ILE A 33 -17.90 3.24 -18.21
N GLY A 34 -18.21 3.88 -19.34
CA GLY A 34 -19.24 4.92 -19.41
C GLY A 34 -20.62 4.46 -18.90
N PHE A 35 -21.02 3.21 -19.19
CA PHE A 35 -22.23 2.61 -18.62
C PHE A 35 -22.14 2.41 -17.10
N CYS A 36 -21.02 1.90 -16.57
CA CYS A 36 -20.79 1.76 -15.13
C CYS A 36 -20.85 3.11 -14.40
N ASP A 37 -20.23 4.12 -14.99
CA ASP A 37 -20.22 5.49 -14.51
C ASP A 37 -21.64 6.08 -14.44
N GLN A 38 -22.47 5.82 -15.46
CA GLN A 38 -23.85 6.29 -15.51
C GLN A 38 -24.75 5.57 -14.49
N ILE A 39 -24.52 4.27 -14.22
CA ILE A 39 -25.20 3.53 -13.13
C ILE A 39 -24.94 4.20 -11.78
N ASN A 40 -23.69 4.60 -11.55
CA ASN A 40 -23.28 5.24 -10.30
C ASN A 40 -23.88 6.65 -10.14
N LYS A 41 -23.97 7.43 -11.24
CA LYS A 41 -24.54 8.79 -11.29
C LYS A 41 -26.05 8.84 -11.04
N GLU A 42 -26.82 7.87 -11.56
CA GLU A 42 -28.28 7.86 -11.46
C GLU A 42 -28.80 7.20 -10.17
N LEU A 43 -29.88 7.74 -9.57
CA LEU A 43 -30.49 7.18 -8.35
C LEU A 43 -31.15 5.81 -8.59
N GLU A 44 -31.86 5.68 -9.72
CA GLU A 44 -32.48 4.42 -10.18
C GLU A 44 -31.59 3.64 -11.17
N GLY A 45 -30.35 4.11 -11.38
CA GLY A 45 -29.41 3.54 -12.35
C GLY A 45 -29.23 2.02 -12.26
N PRO A 46 -29.03 1.44 -11.05
CA PRO A 46 -28.95 -0.01 -10.86
C PRO A 46 -30.20 -0.76 -11.33
N GLN A 47 -31.40 -0.25 -11.01
CA GLN A 47 -32.67 -0.91 -11.36
C GLN A 47 -32.93 -0.84 -12.88
N ILE A 48 -32.58 0.28 -13.51
CA ILE A 48 -32.69 0.48 -14.96
C ILE A 48 -31.67 -0.41 -15.69
N ALA A 49 -30.40 -0.38 -15.28
CA ALA A 49 -29.33 -1.16 -15.90
C ALA A 49 -29.55 -2.66 -15.80
N VAL A 50 -30.01 -3.19 -14.65
CA VAL A 50 -30.31 -4.62 -14.51
C VAL A 50 -31.42 -5.07 -15.47
N ARG A 51 -32.45 -4.23 -15.71
CA ARG A 51 -33.50 -4.49 -16.70
C ARG A 51 -32.95 -4.51 -18.13
N LEU A 52 -32.08 -3.56 -18.48
CA LEU A 52 -31.46 -3.46 -19.81
C LEU A 52 -30.47 -4.60 -20.08
N LEU A 53 -29.66 -4.98 -19.09
CA LEU A 53 -28.72 -6.10 -19.17
C LEU A 53 -29.43 -7.44 -19.40
N VAL A 54 -30.52 -7.74 -18.68
CA VAL A 54 -31.33 -8.95 -18.92
C VAL A 54 -31.79 -9.03 -20.39
N HIS A 55 -32.29 -7.92 -20.95
CA HIS A 55 -32.73 -7.88 -22.34
C HIS A 55 -31.60 -8.22 -23.33
N LYS A 56 -30.39 -7.67 -23.12
CA LYS A 56 -29.22 -7.98 -23.96
C LYS A 56 -28.66 -9.39 -23.74
N ILE A 57 -28.69 -9.92 -22.52
CA ILE A 57 -28.30 -11.32 -22.22
C ILE A 57 -29.25 -12.33 -22.90
N HIS A 58 -30.51 -11.95 -23.14
CA HIS A 58 -31.49 -12.75 -23.89
C HIS A 58 -31.45 -12.52 -25.42
N SER A 59 -30.49 -11.72 -25.94
CA SER A 59 -30.33 -11.42 -27.37
C SER A 59 -29.42 -12.46 -28.07
N GLN A 60 -28.92 -12.15 -29.27
CA GLN A 60 -28.07 -13.07 -30.04
C GLN A 60 -26.74 -13.39 -29.33
N GLU A 61 -26.09 -14.53 -29.64
CA GLU A 61 -24.88 -15.03 -28.94
C GLU A 61 -23.84 -13.94 -28.66
N TRP A 62 -23.52 -13.10 -29.65
CA TRP A 62 -22.50 -12.06 -29.50
C TRP A 62 -22.94 -10.91 -28.58
N GLU A 63 -24.15 -10.36 -28.77
CA GLU A 63 -24.71 -9.34 -27.87
C GLU A 63 -24.82 -9.85 -26.43
N ALA A 64 -25.20 -11.13 -26.26
CA ALA A 64 -25.31 -11.76 -24.96
C ALA A 64 -23.95 -11.91 -24.27
N LEU A 65 -22.90 -12.33 -25.00
CA LEU A 65 -21.52 -12.39 -24.48
C LEU A 65 -21.01 -11.00 -24.10
N GLN A 66 -21.23 -9.97 -24.94
CA GLN A 66 -20.86 -8.59 -24.63
C GLN A 66 -21.61 -8.08 -23.38
N ALA A 67 -22.91 -8.37 -23.26
CA ALA A 67 -23.71 -7.98 -22.10
C ALA A 67 -23.26 -8.66 -20.80
N LEU A 68 -22.73 -9.89 -20.89
CA LEU A 68 -22.11 -10.58 -19.76
C LEU A 68 -20.77 -9.95 -19.36
N THR A 69 -19.95 -9.49 -20.31
CA THR A 69 -18.77 -8.64 -20.01
C THR A 69 -19.18 -7.33 -19.33
N VAL A 70 -20.20 -6.62 -19.87
CA VAL A 70 -20.68 -5.37 -19.25
C VAL A 70 -21.16 -5.62 -17.81
N LEU A 71 -21.94 -6.68 -17.60
CA LEU A 71 -22.41 -7.10 -16.28
C LEU A 71 -21.25 -7.44 -15.32
N GLU A 72 -20.19 -8.11 -15.79
CA GLU A 72 -18.99 -8.38 -14.99
C GLU A 72 -18.28 -7.07 -14.61
N ALA A 73 -18.13 -6.13 -15.54
CA ALA A 73 -17.58 -4.81 -15.27
C ALA A 73 -18.45 -3.99 -14.29
N CYS A 74 -19.78 -4.07 -14.38
CA CYS A 74 -20.67 -3.45 -13.42
C CYS A 74 -20.53 -4.07 -12.01
N MET A 75 -20.37 -5.39 -11.91
CA MET A 75 -20.08 -6.05 -10.64
C MET A 75 -18.72 -5.64 -10.05
N LYS A 76 -17.71 -5.35 -10.89
CA LYS A 76 -16.41 -4.81 -10.48
C LYS A 76 -16.47 -3.32 -10.04
N ASN A 77 -17.30 -2.48 -10.67
CA ASN A 77 -17.21 -1.01 -10.55
C ASN A 77 -18.44 -0.27 -9.95
N CYS A 78 -19.61 -0.91 -9.82
CA CYS A 78 -20.85 -0.23 -9.36
C CYS A 78 -21.21 -0.47 -7.89
N GLY A 79 -20.42 -1.27 -7.17
CA GLY A 79 -20.51 -1.49 -5.74
C GLY A 79 -21.86 -2.01 -5.21
N GLN A 80 -22.06 -1.87 -3.90
CA GLN A 80 -23.16 -2.51 -3.17
C GLN A 80 -24.56 -2.14 -3.69
N ARG A 81 -24.76 -0.92 -4.22
CA ARG A 81 -26.04 -0.50 -4.81
C ARG A 81 -26.44 -1.38 -6.00
N PHE A 82 -25.48 -1.78 -6.83
CA PHE A 82 -25.69 -2.69 -7.95
C PHE A 82 -25.73 -4.15 -7.50
N HIS A 83 -24.82 -4.56 -6.61
CA HIS A 83 -24.81 -5.91 -6.03
C HIS A 83 -26.16 -6.28 -5.38
N ASN A 84 -26.80 -5.33 -4.68
CA ASN A 84 -28.12 -5.50 -4.05
C ASN A 84 -29.30 -5.70 -5.03
N GLU A 85 -29.14 -5.38 -6.31
CA GLU A 85 -30.11 -5.71 -7.38
C GLU A 85 -29.80 -7.06 -8.01
N ILE A 86 -28.51 -7.33 -8.30
CA ILE A 86 -28.03 -8.59 -8.88
C ILE A 86 -28.29 -9.79 -7.95
N ALA A 87 -28.12 -9.62 -6.64
CA ALA A 87 -28.38 -10.67 -5.65
C ALA A 87 -29.88 -11.02 -5.49
N ARG A 88 -30.80 -10.39 -6.22
CA ARG A 88 -32.24 -10.69 -6.14
C ARG A 88 -32.59 -11.89 -7.00
N TYR A 89 -33.43 -12.78 -6.48
CA TYR A 89 -34.01 -13.89 -7.25
C TYR A 89 -34.68 -13.43 -8.56
N ARG A 90 -35.23 -12.21 -8.62
CA ARG A 90 -35.78 -11.65 -9.86
C ARG A 90 -34.74 -11.52 -10.99
N PHE A 91 -33.47 -11.26 -10.68
CA PHE A 91 -32.40 -11.23 -11.67
C PHE A 91 -31.79 -12.63 -11.87
N LEU A 92 -31.43 -13.31 -10.78
CA LEU A 92 -30.79 -14.63 -10.81
C LEU A 92 -31.64 -15.67 -11.57
N ASN A 93 -32.97 -15.59 -11.48
CA ASN A 93 -33.87 -16.47 -12.21
C ASN A 93 -33.85 -16.24 -13.73
N GLU A 94 -33.50 -15.05 -14.22
CA GLU A 94 -33.35 -14.81 -15.67
C GLU A 94 -32.08 -15.52 -16.18
N LEU A 95 -30.95 -15.40 -15.46
CA LEU A 95 -29.74 -16.18 -15.75
C LEU A 95 -30.01 -17.70 -15.72
N ILE A 96 -30.81 -18.19 -14.78
CA ILE A 96 -31.22 -19.62 -14.73
C ILE A 96 -32.07 -20.01 -15.94
N LYS A 97 -32.94 -19.13 -16.49
CA LYS A 97 -33.70 -19.43 -17.73
C LYS A 97 -32.79 -19.58 -18.94
N VAL A 98 -31.76 -18.74 -19.04
CA VAL A 98 -30.79 -18.77 -20.15
C VAL A 98 -29.95 -20.06 -20.12
N VAL A 99 -29.60 -20.56 -18.94
CA VAL A 99 -28.82 -21.81 -18.79
C VAL A 99 -29.69 -23.07 -18.85
N SER A 100 -30.91 -23.06 -18.31
CA SER A 100 -31.71 -24.27 -18.15
C SER A 100 -32.46 -24.69 -19.43
N PRO A 101 -32.31 -25.94 -19.90
CA PRO A 101 -33.09 -26.55 -20.99
C PRO A 101 -34.61 -26.40 -20.85
N LYS A 102 -35.11 -26.29 -19.62
CA LYS A 102 -36.55 -26.10 -19.33
C LYS A 102 -37.11 -24.74 -19.78
N TYR A 103 -36.25 -23.82 -20.24
CA TYR A 103 -36.62 -22.48 -20.65
C TYR A 103 -35.96 -22.08 -21.98
N MET A 104 -34.70 -21.66 -21.98
CA MET A 104 -33.97 -21.18 -23.18
C MET A 104 -32.65 -21.92 -23.42
N GLY A 105 -32.22 -22.80 -22.52
CA GLY A 105 -30.90 -23.45 -22.57
C GLY A 105 -30.64 -24.33 -23.81
N ASP A 106 -31.69 -24.77 -24.50
CA ASP A 106 -31.59 -25.56 -25.76
C ASP A 106 -31.41 -24.67 -27.00
N SER A 107 -31.79 -23.38 -26.93
CA SER A 107 -31.62 -22.40 -28.02
C SER A 107 -30.44 -21.46 -27.84
N VAL A 108 -29.82 -21.45 -26.66
CA VAL A 108 -28.68 -20.59 -26.29
C VAL A 108 -27.36 -21.35 -26.43
N SER A 109 -26.32 -20.69 -26.97
CA SER A 109 -25.02 -21.34 -27.19
C SER A 109 -24.33 -21.76 -25.88
N GLU A 110 -23.53 -22.82 -25.96
CA GLU A 110 -22.76 -23.32 -24.82
C GLU A 110 -21.78 -22.29 -24.27
N LYS A 111 -21.30 -21.34 -25.09
CA LYS A 111 -20.41 -20.26 -24.63
C LYS A 111 -21.11 -19.31 -23.68
N VAL A 112 -22.34 -18.90 -24.00
CA VAL A 112 -23.16 -18.02 -23.16
C VAL A 112 -23.51 -18.72 -21.85
N LYS A 113 -23.93 -20.00 -21.92
CA LYS A 113 -24.26 -20.79 -20.73
C LYS A 113 -23.05 -20.99 -19.81
N ASN A 114 -21.89 -21.35 -20.37
CA ASN A 114 -20.65 -21.49 -19.61
C ASN A 114 -20.18 -20.16 -18.99
N LYS A 115 -20.24 -19.03 -19.72
CA LYS A 115 -19.91 -17.71 -19.15
C LYS A 115 -20.83 -17.34 -17.97
N ILE A 116 -22.12 -17.65 -18.04
CA ILE A 116 -23.06 -17.46 -16.92
C ILE A 116 -22.72 -18.37 -15.74
N ILE A 117 -22.37 -19.64 -15.98
CA ILE A 117 -21.97 -20.60 -14.93
C ILE A 117 -20.66 -20.14 -14.25
N GLU A 118 -19.65 -19.72 -15.02
CA GLU A 118 -18.40 -19.15 -14.49
C GLU A 118 -18.65 -17.91 -13.63
N MET A 119 -19.48 -16.98 -14.11
CA MET A 119 -19.81 -15.74 -13.39
C MET A 119 -20.59 -16.03 -12.10
N LEU A 120 -21.63 -16.87 -12.16
CA LEU A 120 -22.37 -17.26 -10.95
C LEU A 120 -21.44 -17.93 -9.93
N TYR A 121 -20.53 -18.82 -10.36
CA TYR A 121 -19.57 -19.43 -9.45
C TYR A 121 -18.61 -18.40 -8.84
N SER A 122 -17.99 -17.54 -9.65
CA SER A 122 -17.05 -16.52 -9.14
C SER A 122 -17.71 -15.56 -8.15
N TRP A 123 -19.00 -15.29 -8.31
CA TRP A 123 -19.79 -14.50 -7.37
C TRP A 123 -20.08 -15.25 -6.06
N THR A 124 -20.29 -16.58 -6.07
CA THR A 124 -20.42 -17.34 -4.81
C THR A 124 -19.15 -17.32 -3.97
N VAL A 125 -17.98 -17.25 -4.61
CA VAL A 125 -16.67 -17.18 -3.92
C VAL A 125 -16.37 -15.75 -3.45
N ALA A 126 -16.70 -14.73 -4.26
CA ALA A 126 -16.46 -13.33 -3.91
C ALA A 126 -17.47 -12.75 -2.90
N PHE A 127 -18.72 -13.23 -2.88
CA PHE A 127 -19.78 -12.77 -1.99
C PHE A 127 -20.38 -13.92 -1.17
N PRO A 128 -19.60 -14.58 -0.27
CA PRO A 128 -20.06 -15.73 0.51
C PRO A 128 -21.26 -15.42 1.42
N ASN A 129 -21.50 -14.14 1.72
CA ASN A 129 -22.64 -13.67 2.51
C ASN A 129 -23.96 -13.56 1.70
N GLU A 130 -23.91 -13.51 0.36
CA GLU A 130 -25.11 -13.40 -0.50
C GLU A 130 -25.67 -14.79 -0.85
N ALA A 131 -26.26 -15.44 0.15
CA ALA A 131 -26.79 -16.81 0.06
C ALA A 131 -27.69 -17.08 -1.17
N LYS A 132 -28.41 -16.08 -1.68
CA LYS A 132 -29.29 -16.19 -2.86
C LYS A 132 -28.50 -16.52 -4.14
N ILE A 133 -27.27 -15.99 -4.27
CA ILE A 133 -26.38 -16.28 -5.40
C ILE A 133 -25.90 -17.75 -5.31
N ALA A 134 -25.56 -18.20 -4.10
CA ALA A 134 -25.24 -19.60 -3.84
C ALA A 134 -26.44 -20.53 -4.13
N ASP A 135 -27.66 -20.18 -3.68
CA ASP A 135 -28.88 -20.92 -3.96
C ASP A 135 -29.16 -21.04 -5.47
N ALA A 136 -28.91 -19.99 -6.24
CA ALA A 136 -29.03 -20.01 -7.71
C ALA A 136 -28.02 -20.96 -8.35
N TYR A 137 -26.74 -20.87 -8.00
CA TYR A 137 -25.69 -21.76 -8.51
C TYR A 137 -25.91 -23.23 -8.11
N GLN A 138 -26.24 -23.49 -6.85
CA GLN A 138 -26.59 -24.84 -6.36
C GLN A 138 -27.86 -25.39 -7.02
N THR A 139 -28.75 -24.53 -7.52
CA THR A 139 -29.91 -24.95 -8.32
C THR A 139 -29.52 -25.43 -9.71
N LEU A 140 -28.50 -24.83 -10.36
CA LEU A 140 -27.95 -25.33 -11.62
C LEU A 140 -27.24 -26.68 -11.41
N LYS A 141 -26.42 -26.80 -10.36
CA LYS A 141 -25.80 -28.09 -9.94
C LYS A 141 -26.84 -29.19 -9.71
N ARG A 142 -27.88 -28.93 -8.91
CA ARG A 142 -28.97 -29.90 -8.65
C ARG A 142 -29.78 -30.29 -9.89
N GLN A 143 -29.74 -29.49 -10.98
CA GLN A 143 -30.36 -29.83 -12.26
C GLN A 143 -29.43 -30.63 -13.20
N GLY A 144 -28.19 -30.93 -12.78
CA GLY A 144 -27.20 -31.60 -13.63
C GLY A 144 -26.56 -30.69 -14.69
N LEU A 145 -26.77 -29.38 -14.61
CA LEU A 145 -26.28 -28.39 -15.57
C LEU A 145 -24.84 -27.92 -15.28
N VAL A 146 -24.29 -28.32 -14.13
CA VAL A 146 -22.93 -28.04 -13.69
C VAL A 146 -22.38 -29.30 -13.06
N MET A 147 -21.53 -30.03 -13.81
CA MET A 147 -20.99 -31.34 -13.40
C MET A 147 -19.77 -31.20 -12.46
N SER A 148 -19.01 -30.12 -12.61
CA SER A 148 -17.86 -29.74 -11.78
C SER A 148 -17.84 -28.23 -11.60
N ASP A 149 -17.20 -27.73 -10.53
CA ASP A 149 -16.98 -26.29 -10.37
C ASP A 149 -15.93 -25.77 -11.38
N PRO A 150 -16.16 -24.61 -12.02
CA PRO A 150 -15.18 -24.00 -12.92
C PRO A 150 -13.87 -23.62 -12.23
N GLU A 151 -12.74 -23.78 -12.92
CA GLU A 151 -11.45 -23.27 -12.45
C GLU A 151 -11.41 -21.73 -12.53
N LEU A 152 -11.29 -21.07 -11.37
CA LEU A 152 -11.19 -19.62 -11.28
C LEU A 152 -9.72 -19.18 -11.35
N THR A 153 -9.33 -18.60 -12.49
CA THR A 153 -8.10 -17.81 -12.57
C THR A 153 -8.27 -16.48 -11.85
N VAL A 154 -7.20 -15.92 -11.28
CA VAL A 154 -7.25 -14.71 -10.43
C VAL A 154 -7.96 -13.55 -11.14
N ASP A 155 -7.65 -13.31 -12.41
CA ASP A 155 -8.19 -12.21 -13.23
C ASP A 155 -9.71 -12.33 -13.51
N LYS A 156 -10.25 -13.57 -13.47
CA LYS A 156 -11.69 -13.87 -13.60
C LYS A 156 -12.47 -13.68 -12.29
N THR A 157 -11.80 -13.48 -11.15
CA THR A 157 -12.50 -13.31 -9.87
C THR A 157 -12.97 -11.87 -9.65
N LEU A 158 -14.00 -11.70 -8.82
CA LEU A 158 -14.37 -10.41 -8.23
C LEU A 158 -13.68 -10.16 -6.88
N ILE A 159 -12.83 -11.10 -6.45
CA ILE A 159 -11.98 -10.93 -5.27
C ILE A 159 -10.95 -9.87 -5.67
N PRO A 160 -10.76 -8.78 -4.90
CA PRO A 160 -9.64 -7.89 -5.13
C PRO A 160 -8.34 -8.69 -5.01
N SER A 161 -7.53 -8.73 -6.08
CA SER A 161 -6.19 -9.31 -6.02
C SER A 161 -5.48 -8.74 -4.79
N PRO A 162 -4.95 -9.58 -3.87
CA PRO A 162 -4.28 -9.09 -2.67
C PRO A 162 -3.24 -8.02 -3.09
N PRO A 163 -3.32 -6.79 -2.54
CA PRO A 163 -2.75 -5.60 -3.16
C PRO A 163 -1.31 -5.87 -3.51
N ALA A 164 -1.02 -5.85 -4.82
CA ALA A 164 0.11 -6.55 -5.41
C ALA A 164 1.39 -6.24 -4.63
N ARG A 165 1.81 -7.22 -3.81
CA ARG A 165 2.83 -6.98 -2.78
C ARG A 165 4.06 -6.44 -3.51
N PRO A 166 4.64 -5.29 -3.09
CA PRO A 166 5.74 -4.67 -3.82
C PRO A 166 6.78 -5.72 -4.19
N LYS A 167 7.27 -5.69 -5.43
CA LYS A 167 8.25 -6.67 -5.92
C LYS A 167 9.53 -6.51 -5.12
N ASN A 168 9.63 -7.33 -4.07
CA ASN A 168 10.67 -7.28 -3.07
C ASN A 168 11.71 -8.34 -3.43
N PRO A 169 12.89 -7.98 -3.95
CA PRO A 169 13.93 -8.96 -4.32
C PRO A 169 14.49 -9.76 -3.13
N VAL A 170 14.12 -9.39 -1.89
CA VAL A 170 14.29 -10.22 -0.68
C VAL A 170 13.60 -11.59 -0.83
N PHE A 171 12.57 -11.72 -1.69
CA PHE A 171 11.91 -12.99 -2.04
C PHE A 171 12.49 -13.69 -3.29
N ASP A 172 13.41 -13.06 -4.05
CA ASP A 172 14.08 -13.71 -5.18
C ASP A 172 15.11 -14.76 -4.71
N ASN A 173 15.50 -14.73 -3.43
CA ASN A 173 15.99 -15.90 -2.72
C ASN A 173 14.84 -16.92 -2.54
N GLU A 174 14.52 -17.63 -3.63
CA GLU A 174 13.45 -18.63 -3.72
C GLU A 174 13.55 -19.66 -2.58
N ASP A 175 14.77 -19.99 -2.16
CA ASP A 175 15.06 -20.95 -1.10
C ASP A 175 14.73 -20.43 0.31
N MET A 176 14.86 -19.12 0.56
CA MET A 176 14.37 -18.50 1.80
C MET A 176 12.84 -18.52 1.86
N GLY A 177 12.18 -18.30 0.73
CA GLY A 177 10.72 -18.41 0.61
C GLY A 177 10.22 -19.84 0.84
N LYS A 178 10.88 -20.83 0.23
CA LYS A 178 10.61 -22.27 0.44
C LYS A 178 10.83 -22.67 1.90
N LEU A 179 11.97 -22.29 2.50
CA LEU A 179 12.29 -22.60 3.90
C LEU A 179 11.27 -22.00 4.88
N LEU A 180 10.85 -20.75 4.67
CA LEU A 180 9.82 -20.13 5.50
C LEU A 180 8.46 -20.86 5.38
N ALA A 181 8.07 -21.27 4.18
CA ALA A 181 6.85 -22.05 3.97
C ALA A 181 6.91 -23.46 4.59
N GLU A 182 8.09 -24.10 4.57
CA GLU A 182 8.36 -25.38 5.22
C GLU A 182 8.21 -25.28 6.76
N LEU A 183 8.87 -24.28 7.36
CA LEU A 183 8.83 -24.04 8.81
C LEU A 183 7.42 -23.65 9.30
N LEU A 184 6.68 -22.81 8.56
CA LEU A 184 5.30 -22.44 8.89
C LEU A 184 4.30 -23.59 8.69
N ARG A 185 4.63 -24.60 7.89
CA ARG A 185 3.84 -25.82 7.69
C ARG A 185 4.05 -26.85 8.81
N SER A 186 5.16 -26.75 9.54
CA SER A 186 5.47 -27.65 10.65
C SER A 186 4.49 -27.50 11.82
N LYS A 187 4.37 -28.58 12.60
CA LYS A 187 3.63 -28.61 13.87
C LYS A 187 4.54 -28.52 15.09
N ASN A 188 5.86 -28.46 14.89
CA ASN A 188 6.83 -28.35 15.97
C ASN A 188 6.90 -26.89 16.45
N PRO A 189 6.95 -26.64 17.78
CA PRO A 189 7.04 -25.28 18.29
C PRO A 189 8.40 -24.62 17.98
N GLU A 190 9.46 -25.41 17.80
CA GLU A 190 10.81 -24.93 17.48
C GLU A 190 10.90 -24.43 16.03
N ASP A 191 10.36 -25.19 15.07
CA ASP A 191 10.26 -24.76 13.66
C ASP A 191 9.44 -23.48 13.49
N LEU A 192 8.34 -23.35 14.26
CA LEU A 192 7.54 -22.12 14.32
C LEU A 192 8.31 -20.95 14.96
N GLN A 193 9.18 -21.20 15.93
CA GLN A 193 10.06 -20.18 16.50
C GLN A 193 11.15 -19.75 15.51
N GLU A 194 11.68 -20.69 14.72
CA GLU A 194 12.62 -20.44 13.62
C GLU A 194 11.96 -19.59 12.50
N ALA A 195 10.73 -19.92 12.09
CA ALA A 195 9.95 -19.12 11.15
C ALA A 195 9.74 -17.69 11.65
N ASN A 196 9.37 -17.51 12.92
CA ASN A 196 9.17 -16.18 13.51
C ASN A 196 10.49 -15.37 13.59
N ARG A 197 11.62 -16.03 13.83
CA ARG A 197 12.95 -15.41 13.75
C ARG A 197 13.29 -14.96 12.33
N LEU A 198 12.99 -15.81 11.35
CA LEU A 198 13.21 -15.55 9.93
C LEU A 198 12.36 -14.37 9.42
N ILE A 199 11.05 -14.38 9.70
CA ILE A 199 10.12 -13.28 9.39
C ILE A 199 10.62 -11.96 9.98
N LYS A 200 11.00 -11.95 11.26
CA LYS A 200 11.47 -10.73 11.94
C LYS A 200 12.73 -10.13 11.29
N ASN A 201 13.63 -10.97 10.81
CA ASN A 201 14.81 -10.51 10.07
C ASN A 201 14.43 -9.96 8.69
N MET A 202 13.63 -10.72 7.91
CA MET A 202 13.18 -10.29 6.57
C MET A 202 12.38 -8.99 6.60
N VAL A 203 11.52 -8.77 7.60
CA VAL A 203 10.77 -7.51 7.76
C VAL A 203 11.73 -6.34 8.03
N LYS A 204 12.69 -6.50 8.95
CA LYS A 204 13.67 -5.44 9.26
C LYS A 204 14.57 -5.11 8.07
N GLU A 205 14.96 -6.13 7.30
CA GLU A 205 15.75 -5.98 6.08
C GLU A 205 14.95 -5.25 4.98
N ASP A 206 13.67 -5.62 4.81
CA ASP A 206 12.80 -4.97 3.85
C ASP A 206 12.44 -3.53 4.24
N GLU A 207 12.21 -3.24 5.54
CA GLU A 207 12.07 -1.87 6.05
C GLU A 207 13.29 -1.01 5.69
N ALA A 208 14.50 -1.52 5.91
CA ALA A 208 15.74 -0.82 5.58
C ALA A 208 15.90 -0.63 4.05
N ARG A 209 15.55 -1.64 3.25
CA ARG A 209 15.58 -1.60 1.78
C ARG A 209 14.56 -0.60 1.21
N VAL A 210 13.34 -0.59 1.74
CA VAL A 210 12.29 0.37 1.38
C VAL A 210 12.71 1.79 1.76
N GLN A 211 13.36 1.99 2.91
CA GLN A 211 13.95 3.29 3.29
C GLN A 211 15.09 3.71 2.36
N LYS A 212 16.01 2.81 1.98
CA LYS A 212 17.08 3.07 0.97
C LYS A 212 16.47 3.49 -0.36
N MET A 213 15.44 2.78 -0.83
CA MET A 213 14.75 3.06 -2.10
C MET A 213 13.93 4.36 -2.06
N ALA A 214 13.20 4.65 -0.98
CA ALA A 214 12.46 5.90 -0.82
C ALA A 214 13.40 7.11 -0.77
N LYS A 215 14.49 7.02 0.01
CA LYS A 215 15.55 8.06 0.03
C LYS A 215 16.14 8.30 -1.36
N ARG A 216 16.44 7.23 -2.11
CA ARG A 216 16.94 7.32 -3.49
C ARG A 216 15.93 8.01 -4.41
N ASN A 217 14.67 7.56 -4.43
CA ASN A 217 13.61 8.13 -5.28
C ASN A 217 13.39 9.61 -4.98
N ASN A 218 13.27 10.01 -3.71
CA ASN A 218 13.10 11.41 -3.32
C ASN A 218 14.29 12.28 -3.77
N THR A 219 15.52 11.74 -3.71
CA THR A 219 16.72 12.45 -4.21
C THR A 219 16.68 12.63 -5.72
N LEU A 220 16.28 11.61 -6.48
CA LEU A 220 16.16 11.67 -7.93
C LEU A 220 15.05 12.64 -8.39
N GLU A 221 13.93 12.69 -7.67
CA GLU A 221 12.86 13.66 -7.91
C GLU A 221 13.33 15.09 -7.63
N GLU A 222 14.00 15.31 -6.48
CA GLU A 222 14.55 16.62 -6.13
C GLU A 222 15.56 17.10 -7.19
N VAL A 223 16.44 16.20 -7.68
CA VAL A 223 17.36 16.49 -8.80
C VAL A 223 16.59 16.87 -10.06
N ASN A 224 15.65 16.04 -10.52
CA ASN A 224 14.85 16.28 -11.72
C ASN A 224 14.11 17.62 -11.68
N ASN A 225 13.62 18.03 -10.50
CA ASN A 225 12.89 19.28 -10.33
C ASN A 225 13.84 20.50 -10.28
N ASN A 226 14.97 20.41 -9.57
CA ASN A 226 15.96 21.50 -9.51
C ASN A 226 16.68 21.70 -10.86
N VAL A 227 17.05 20.63 -11.56
CA VAL A 227 17.69 20.70 -12.90
C VAL A 227 16.78 21.40 -13.90
N LYS A 228 15.48 21.08 -13.91
CA LYS A 228 14.50 21.75 -14.80
C LYS A 228 14.37 23.23 -14.48
N LEU A 229 14.09 23.58 -13.22
CA LEU A 229 13.87 24.96 -12.83
C LEU A 229 15.12 25.82 -13.03
N LEU A 230 16.31 25.30 -12.71
CA LEU A 230 17.56 26.02 -13.00
C LEU A 230 17.81 26.17 -14.50
N SER A 231 17.50 25.16 -15.32
CA SER A 231 17.63 25.26 -16.79
C SER A 231 16.66 26.29 -17.39
N GLU A 232 15.42 26.33 -16.90
CA GLU A 232 14.38 27.27 -17.31
C GLU A 232 14.78 28.71 -16.94
N MET A 233 15.14 28.95 -15.67
CA MET A 233 15.58 30.26 -15.20
C MET A 233 16.87 30.73 -15.91
N LEU A 234 17.81 29.84 -16.21
CA LEU A 234 19.00 30.16 -17.01
C LEU A 234 18.67 30.51 -18.48
N SER A 235 17.64 29.89 -19.07
CA SER A 235 17.19 30.22 -20.44
C SER A 235 16.54 31.60 -20.57
N HIS A 236 16.07 32.15 -19.44
CA HIS A 236 15.51 33.49 -19.32
C HIS A 236 16.48 34.50 -18.65
N TYR A 237 17.72 34.10 -18.36
CA TYR A 237 18.69 34.96 -17.70
C TYR A 237 19.33 35.97 -18.68
N ASP A 238 19.24 37.25 -18.33
CA ASP A 238 19.98 38.35 -18.95
C ASP A 238 20.74 39.08 -17.85
N ARG A 239 22.07 39.14 -17.98
CA ARG A 239 22.98 39.65 -16.95
C ARG A 239 22.72 41.11 -16.54
N ASP A 240 22.09 41.87 -17.42
CA ASP A 240 21.86 43.30 -17.26
C ASP A 240 20.34 43.65 -17.20
N ARG A 241 19.43 42.65 -17.32
CA ARG A 241 17.96 42.82 -17.25
C ARG A 241 17.21 41.92 -16.26
N SER A 242 17.73 40.76 -15.85
CA SER A 242 17.06 39.91 -14.84
C SER A 242 16.99 40.60 -13.48
N SER A 243 15.91 40.40 -12.72
CA SER A 243 15.75 41.08 -11.42
C SER A 243 16.64 40.44 -10.35
N ASP A 244 17.06 41.21 -9.34
CA ASP A 244 17.95 40.70 -8.29
C ASP A 244 17.36 39.49 -7.53
N ALA A 245 16.03 39.37 -7.47
CA ALA A 245 15.35 38.20 -6.93
C ALA A 245 15.55 36.95 -7.81
N ASP A 246 15.48 37.09 -9.14
CA ASP A 246 15.79 35.99 -10.07
C ASP A 246 17.25 35.55 -9.95
N ARG A 247 18.17 36.52 -9.77
CA ARG A 247 19.62 36.26 -9.67
C ARG A 247 19.97 35.46 -8.41
N GLU A 248 19.42 35.84 -7.27
CA GLU A 248 19.65 35.12 -6.01
C GLU A 248 18.95 33.75 -6.02
N LEU A 249 17.77 33.62 -6.64
CA LEU A 249 17.09 32.32 -6.84
C LEU A 249 17.91 31.38 -7.74
N ILE A 250 18.44 31.86 -8.87
CA ILE A 250 19.30 31.07 -9.78
C ILE A 250 20.57 30.59 -9.04
N LYS A 251 21.14 31.44 -8.18
CA LYS A 251 22.29 31.11 -7.33
C LYS A 251 21.95 30.07 -6.24
N GLU A 252 20.82 30.20 -5.55
CA GLU A 252 20.36 29.19 -4.57
C GLU A 252 20.13 27.83 -5.24
N LEU A 253 19.48 27.83 -6.41
CA LEU A 253 19.27 26.63 -7.22
C LEU A 253 20.59 25.99 -7.69
N TYR A 254 21.57 26.79 -8.10
CA TYR A 254 22.92 26.30 -8.43
C TYR A 254 23.60 25.64 -7.21
N GLU A 255 23.60 26.31 -6.05
CA GLU A 255 24.15 25.73 -4.83
C GLU A 255 23.44 24.44 -4.42
N ARG A 256 22.12 24.36 -4.64
CA ARG A 256 21.31 23.16 -4.36
C ARG A 256 21.64 22.03 -5.33
N CYS A 257 21.76 22.31 -6.63
CA CYS A 257 22.24 21.35 -7.62
C CYS A 257 23.64 20.81 -7.28
N ASP A 258 24.59 21.65 -6.88
CA ASP A 258 25.94 21.20 -6.51
C ASP A 258 25.96 20.36 -5.22
N LYS A 259 25.10 20.69 -4.24
CA LYS A 259 24.86 19.85 -3.04
C LYS A 259 24.26 18.49 -3.44
N LEU A 260 23.26 18.48 -4.33
CA LEU A 260 22.61 17.26 -4.83
C LEU A 260 23.57 16.39 -5.66
N ARG A 261 24.49 16.97 -6.43
CA ARG A 261 25.49 16.24 -7.24
C ARG A 261 26.39 15.37 -6.37
N ARG A 262 26.85 15.89 -5.22
CA ARG A 262 27.58 15.10 -4.21
C ARG A 262 26.73 13.96 -3.65
N THR A 263 25.44 14.18 -3.42
CA THR A 263 24.51 13.15 -2.95
C THR A 263 24.27 12.06 -4.00
N ALA A 264 24.09 12.43 -5.27
CA ALA A 264 23.91 11.49 -6.38
C ALA A 264 25.15 10.61 -6.60
N PHE A 265 26.35 11.21 -6.62
CA PHE A 265 27.61 10.46 -6.69
C PHE A 265 27.76 9.48 -5.51
N LYS A 266 27.40 9.92 -4.29
CA LYS A 266 27.41 9.04 -3.12
C LYS A 266 26.38 7.90 -3.25
N LEU A 267 25.18 8.15 -3.74
CA LEU A 267 24.17 7.12 -3.98
C LEU A 267 24.62 6.09 -5.03
N ALA A 268 25.34 6.51 -6.08
CA ALA A 268 25.94 5.61 -7.06
C ALA A 268 27.09 4.77 -6.46
N THR A 269 27.80 5.30 -5.46
CA THR A 269 28.84 4.57 -4.71
C THR A 269 28.25 3.64 -3.63
N GLU A 270 27.03 3.91 -3.16
CA GLU A 270 26.24 3.07 -2.22
C GLU A 270 25.29 2.08 -2.94
N ALA A 271 25.37 2.00 -4.28
CA ALA A 271 24.67 1.02 -5.11
C ALA A 271 25.46 -0.29 -5.20
N GLU A 272 24.77 -1.38 -5.51
CA GLU A 272 25.33 -2.72 -5.68
C GLU A 272 25.35 -3.09 -7.17
N ASP A 273 26.23 -3.99 -7.60
CA ASP A 273 26.49 -4.27 -9.04
C ASP A 273 25.24 -4.72 -9.84
N ASN A 274 24.22 -5.23 -9.14
CA ASN A 274 22.94 -5.66 -9.71
C ASN A 274 21.78 -4.66 -9.52
N ASP A 275 22.03 -3.44 -9.01
CA ASP A 275 20.99 -2.42 -8.82
C ASP A 275 20.54 -1.85 -10.17
N SER A 276 19.35 -2.28 -10.61
CA SER A 276 18.71 -1.85 -11.86
C SER A 276 18.45 -0.35 -11.96
N SER A 277 18.56 0.39 -10.86
CA SER A 277 18.40 1.85 -10.82
C SER A 277 19.70 2.64 -10.84
N LEU A 278 20.88 1.99 -10.86
CA LEU A 278 22.17 2.68 -10.97
C LEU A 278 22.23 3.61 -12.20
N GLY A 279 21.64 3.19 -13.32
CA GLY A 279 21.52 4.01 -14.53
C GLY A 279 20.74 5.32 -14.33
N ASP A 280 19.69 5.33 -13.50
CA ASP A 280 18.94 6.54 -13.16
C ASP A 280 19.78 7.50 -12.30
N ILE A 281 20.58 6.97 -11.38
CA ILE A 281 21.48 7.77 -10.52
C ILE A 281 22.59 8.41 -11.35
N LEU A 282 23.20 7.65 -12.26
CA LEU A 282 24.26 8.16 -13.15
C LEU A 282 23.71 9.25 -14.08
N LYS A 283 22.57 9.00 -14.73
CA LYS A 283 21.90 10.02 -15.58
C LYS A 283 21.56 11.29 -14.79
N ALA A 284 21.07 11.16 -13.56
CA ALA A 284 20.78 12.30 -12.69
C ALA A 284 22.05 13.09 -12.33
N ASN A 285 23.20 12.43 -12.18
CA ASN A 285 24.51 13.06 -11.96
C ASN A 285 25.02 13.79 -13.22
N ASP A 286 24.81 13.22 -14.40
CA ASP A 286 25.16 13.83 -15.69
C ASP A 286 24.34 15.10 -15.94
N ASP A 287 23.02 15.05 -15.72
CA ASP A 287 22.12 16.19 -15.91
C ASP A 287 22.35 17.31 -14.87
N LEU A 288 22.73 16.96 -13.63
CA LEU A 288 23.25 17.94 -12.65
C LEU A 288 24.54 18.60 -13.14
N SER A 289 25.49 17.80 -13.61
CA SER A 289 26.79 18.31 -14.08
C SER A 289 26.63 19.21 -15.31
N ARG A 290 25.68 18.87 -16.20
CA ARG A 290 25.27 19.67 -17.36
C ARG A 290 24.71 21.04 -16.95
N VAL A 291 23.74 21.09 -16.03
CA VAL A 291 23.12 22.37 -15.64
C VAL A 291 24.07 23.23 -14.78
N ILE A 292 24.93 22.61 -13.97
CA ILE A 292 26.02 23.28 -13.24
C ILE A 292 26.99 23.94 -14.23
N GLY A 293 27.39 23.24 -15.30
CA GLY A 293 28.20 23.82 -16.38
C GLY A 293 27.51 24.98 -17.09
N SER A 294 26.22 24.85 -17.40
CA SER A 294 25.41 25.94 -17.97
C SER A 294 25.37 27.19 -17.09
N TYR A 295 25.16 27.04 -15.77
CA TYR A 295 25.21 28.17 -14.84
C TYR A 295 26.55 28.90 -14.90
N LYS A 296 27.69 28.17 -14.84
CA LYS A 296 29.02 28.78 -14.89
C LYS A 296 29.28 29.54 -16.18
N ARG A 297 28.85 28.98 -17.31
CA ARG A 297 29.01 29.60 -18.63
C ARG A 297 28.15 30.84 -18.83
N ILE A 298 26.92 30.84 -18.30
CA ILE A 298 25.91 31.90 -18.51
C ILE A 298 26.00 33.01 -17.45
N VAL A 299 26.24 32.66 -16.18
CA VAL A 299 26.19 33.58 -15.03
C VAL A 299 27.58 34.01 -14.59
N GLU A 300 28.51 33.07 -14.39
CA GLU A 300 29.90 33.37 -13.99
C GLU A 300 30.78 33.80 -15.20
N GLY A 301 30.30 33.57 -16.43
CA GLY A 301 31.01 33.91 -17.67
C GLY A 301 32.23 33.05 -17.96
N GLN A 302 32.34 31.88 -17.32
CA GLN A 302 33.49 31.00 -17.46
C GLN A 302 33.42 30.25 -18.80
N ALA A 303 34.33 30.57 -19.72
CA ALA A 303 34.49 29.83 -20.96
C ALA A 303 35.07 28.43 -20.69
N ASP A 304 34.60 27.43 -21.43
CA ASP A 304 35.14 26.06 -21.38
C ASP A 304 36.39 25.97 -22.27
N ASP A 305 37.56 25.77 -21.65
CA ASP A 305 38.77 25.38 -22.37
C ASP A 305 38.70 23.88 -22.71
N GLY A 306 38.08 23.58 -23.86
CA GLY A 306 38.30 22.37 -24.66
C GLY A 306 38.03 21.00 -24.01
N ASP A 307 36.91 20.40 -24.39
CA ASP A 307 36.98 19.41 -25.48
C ASP A 307 35.62 19.28 -26.17
N GLY A 308 35.64 18.98 -27.48
CA GLY A 308 34.45 19.05 -28.31
C GLY A 308 34.34 17.92 -29.32
N GLU A 309 33.29 17.10 -29.17
CA GLU A 309 32.72 16.31 -30.26
C GLU A 309 31.24 16.70 -30.45
N ASP A 310 30.97 17.48 -31.50
CA ASP A 310 29.62 17.70 -32.04
C ASP A 310 29.56 17.04 -33.42
N LEU A 311 28.79 15.96 -33.54
CA LEU A 311 28.32 15.42 -34.81
C LEU A 311 27.05 14.60 -34.60
N ARG A 312 26.03 14.84 -35.44
CA ARG A 312 24.76 14.09 -35.46
C ARG A 312 24.71 13.18 -36.72
N PRO A 313 23.61 12.49 -37.08
CA PRO A 313 23.68 11.04 -37.25
C PRO A 313 23.61 10.57 -38.72
N ALA A 314 24.10 9.35 -38.96
CA ALA A 314 23.86 8.58 -40.17
C ALA A 314 23.63 7.09 -39.81
N ALA A 315 22.90 6.37 -40.65
CA ALA A 315 22.61 4.95 -40.48
C ALA A 315 22.89 4.19 -41.78
N SER A 316 23.53 3.01 -41.71
CA SER A 316 23.26 1.78 -42.47
C SER A 316 24.34 0.72 -42.23
N GLU A 317 23.93 -0.51 -41.95
CA GLU A 317 24.50 -1.85 -42.31
C GLU A 317 26.04 -2.06 -42.47
N GLY A 318 26.61 -3.19 -41.98
CA GLY A 318 28.04 -3.47 -42.22
C GLY A 318 28.68 -4.84 -41.88
N THR A 319 28.22 -5.58 -40.86
CA THR A 319 28.63 -7.01 -40.58
C THR A 319 30.10 -7.30 -40.17
N THR A 320 30.30 -8.48 -39.56
CA THR A 320 31.58 -9.17 -39.20
C THR A 320 32.45 -8.56 -38.09
N GLY A 321 32.44 -9.23 -36.93
CA GLY A 321 33.21 -8.86 -35.73
C GLY A 321 34.57 -9.55 -35.59
N THR A 322 35.06 -9.62 -34.36
CA THR A 322 36.14 -10.51 -33.91
C THR A 322 36.03 -10.71 -32.39
N LEU A 323 36.07 -11.96 -31.94
CA LEU A 323 36.30 -12.35 -30.54
C LEU A 323 37.79 -12.68 -30.38
N ILE A 324 38.38 -12.35 -29.24
CA ILE A 324 39.72 -12.80 -28.82
C ILE A 324 39.61 -13.34 -27.37
N ASP A 325 40.41 -14.36 -27.08
CA ASP A 325 40.15 -15.40 -26.07
C ASP A 325 41.28 -15.52 -25.02
N LEU A 326 41.07 -16.29 -23.95
CA LEU A 326 42.06 -16.56 -22.89
C LEU A 326 42.78 -17.90 -23.10
N ALA A 327 44.12 -17.94 -22.98
CA ALA A 327 44.90 -19.08 -22.42
C ALA A 327 46.43 -18.83 -22.40
N GLY A 328 47.15 -19.57 -21.52
CA GLY A 328 48.62 -19.74 -21.52
C GLY A 328 49.36 -18.84 -20.52
N LEU A 329 49.65 -19.24 -19.28
CA LEU A 329 50.53 -20.32 -18.76
C LEU A 329 52.04 -20.08 -19.00
N ASP A 330 52.78 -19.86 -17.90
CA ASP A 330 53.92 -20.71 -17.52
C ASP A 330 54.38 -20.44 -16.05
N GLU A 331 54.79 -21.50 -15.34
CA GLU A 331 55.42 -21.48 -14.00
C GLU A 331 56.35 -22.72 -13.90
N PRO A 332 57.47 -22.66 -13.16
CA PRO A 332 57.72 -23.76 -12.23
C PRO A 332 58.59 -23.48 -10.98
N SER A 333 58.07 -23.83 -9.79
CA SER A 333 58.77 -24.60 -8.71
C SER A 333 59.89 -23.88 -7.89
N SER A 334 60.16 -24.15 -6.59
CA SER A 334 59.47 -24.84 -5.47
C SER A 334 60.14 -24.44 -4.10
N PRO A 335 60.02 -25.09 -2.90
CA PRO A 335 59.79 -24.36 -1.62
C PRO A 335 60.77 -24.77 -0.47
N PRO A 336 60.41 -24.83 0.85
CA PRO A 336 59.84 -23.84 1.80
C PRO A 336 60.77 -23.60 3.05
N THR A 337 60.36 -22.76 4.04
CA THR A 337 60.50 -22.98 5.53
C THR A 337 59.92 -21.78 6.36
N VAL A 338 59.55 -22.01 7.63
CA VAL A 338 58.87 -21.13 8.63
C VAL A 338 59.74 -21.10 9.92
N PRO A 339 59.91 -20.01 10.74
CA PRO A 339 59.04 -19.73 11.93
C PRO A 339 59.05 -18.22 12.43
N PRO A 340 58.92 -17.79 13.73
CA PRO A 340 58.15 -16.58 14.16
C PRO A 340 59.06 -15.60 15.02
N PRO A 341 58.73 -14.97 16.19
CA PRO A 341 57.48 -14.68 16.95
C PRO A 341 57.39 -13.29 17.65
N SER A 342 56.47 -13.18 18.65
CA SER A 342 56.53 -12.38 19.93
C SER A 342 56.03 -10.92 20.09
N LEU A 343 55.42 -10.70 21.28
CA LEU A 343 55.06 -9.46 22.02
C LEU A 343 56.30 -8.90 22.80
N PRO A 344 56.29 -7.87 23.69
CA PRO A 344 55.25 -6.98 24.28
C PRO A 344 55.64 -5.46 24.09
N PRO A 345 55.61 -4.46 25.02
CA PRO A 345 54.98 -4.26 26.35
C PRO A 345 54.34 -2.87 26.70
N GLN A 346 53.31 -2.94 27.56
CA GLN A 346 52.98 -2.13 28.77
C GLN A 346 53.32 -0.61 28.96
N VAL A 347 52.25 0.14 29.33
CA VAL A 347 52.10 1.03 30.52
C VAL A 347 52.95 2.31 30.68
N LEU A 348 52.24 3.45 30.81
CA LEU A 348 52.37 4.36 31.98
C LEU A 348 51.10 5.24 32.13
N SER A 349 50.93 5.92 33.29
CA SER A 349 49.66 6.53 33.70
C SER A 349 49.85 7.87 34.42
N ALA A 350 48.99 8.85 34.13
CA ALA A 350 48.71 10.01 34.98
C ALA A 350 47.33 10.62 34.63
N ASN A 351 46.53 10.91 35.66
CA ASN A 351 45.29 11.69 35.60
C ASN A 351 45.49 12.90 36.55
N PRO A 352 44.81 14.06 36.38
CA PRO A 352 43.64 14.27 37.25
C PRO A 352 42.54 15.24 36.74
N THR A 353 41.37 15.17 37.39
CA THR A 353 40.32 16.22 37.52
C THR A 353 39.57 16.67 36.25
N ALA A 354 38.26 16.97 36.28
CA ALA A 354 37.31 17.12 37.41
C ALA A 354 35.88 16.64 37.09
N SER A 355 35.13 16.35 38.18
CA SER A 355 33.65 16.41 38.30
C SER A 355 32.76 15.81 37.20
N SER A 356 32.20 14.63 37.48
CA SER A 356 30.98 14.10 36.87
C SER A 356 29.82 14.06 37.89
N ILE A 357 28.59 14.27 37.42
CA ILE A 357 27.35 14.10 38.19
C ILE A 357 26.42 13.20 37.35
N PRO A 358 25.79 12.15 37.93
CA PRO A 358 25.05 11.15 37.16
C PRO A 358 23.61 11.56 36.86
N GLN A 359 23.15 11.34 35.62
CA GLN A 359 21.72 11.15 35.35
C GLN A 359 21.37 9.68 35.57
N GLN A 360 20.29 9.42 36.31
CA GLN A 360 19.95 8.08 36.78
C GLN A 360 19.22 7.26 35.71
N THR A 361 19.77 6.10 35.38
CA THR A 361 19.02 5.00 34.74
C THR A 361 18.03 4.40 35.73
N SER A 362 16.74 4.71 35.59
CA SER A 362 15.67 4.26 36.50
C SER A 362 14.47 3.62 35.78
N LEU A 363 14.74 2.79 34.77
CA LEU A 363 13.71 1.94 34.12
C LEU A 363 14.02 0.43 34.17
N SER A 364 15.28 0.02 34.39
CA SER A 364 15.72 -1.39 34.31
C SER A 364 15.46 -2.22 35.57
N LEU A 365 14.42 -1.92 36.36
CA LEU A 365 14.08 -2.61 37.62
C LEU A 365 12.57 -2.85 37.83
N LEU A 366 11.73 -2.59 36.82
CA LEU A 366 10.29 -2.93 36.86
C LEU A 366 9.93 -4.15 36.00
N ASP A 367 10.76 -4.49 35.01
CA ASP A 367 10.47 -5.59 34.08
C ASP A 367 10.59 -6.98 34.72
N ASP A 368 11.56 -7.19 35.62
CA ASP A 368 11.78 -8.51 36.27
C ASP A 368 10.62 -8.91 37.20
N GLU A 369 9.99 -7.97 37.92
CA GLU A 369 8.85 -8.29 38.78
C GLU A 369 7.58 -8.55 37.97
N LEU A 370 7.43 -7.87 36.81
CA LEU A 370 6.31 -8.03 35.87
C LEU A 370 6.30 -9.37 35.11
N LEU A 371 7.43 -10.09 35.05
CA LEU A 371 7.52 -11.42 34.44
C LEU A 371 6.85 -12.53 35.27
N SER A 372 6.57 -12.29 36.56
CA SER A 372 6.12 -13.32 37.50
C SER A 372 4.64 -13.75 37.36
N LEU A 373 3.74 -12.87 36.91
CA LEU A 373 2.27 -13.09 37.00
C LEU A 373 1.49 -12.81 35.70
N GLY A 374 1.59 -13.78 34.77
CA GLY A 374 0.50 -14.10 33.85
C GLY A 374 0.35 -13.26 32.58
N ASN A 375 1.29 -12.38 32.24
CA ASN A 375 1.15 -11.48 31.07
C ASN A 375 1.33 -12.14 29.68
N LYS A 376 1.69 -13.43 29.61
CA LYS A 376 1.98 -14.13 28.33
C LYS A 376 0.78 -14.20 27.38
N SER A 377 -0.46 -14.26 27.88
CA SER A 377 -1.67 -14.44 27.07
C SER A 377 -1.99 -13.24 26.16
N LEU A 378 -1.80 -12.00 26.64
CA LEU A 378 -2.04 -10.77 25.86
C LEU A 378 -0.91 -10.44 24.86
N LEU A 379 0.18 -11.21 24.85
CA LEU A 379 1.19 -11.15 23.80
C LEU A 379 0.76 -11.98 22.58
N ASN A 380 0.35 -13.23 22.77
CA ASN A 380 -0.10 -14.10 21.69
C ASN A 380 -1.37 -13.61 20.96
N CYS A 381 -2.15 -12.71 21.56
CA CYS A 381 -3.28 -12.10 20.86
C CYS A 381 -2.86 -11.17 19.70
N CYS A 382 -1.64 -10.62 19.70
CA CYS A 382 -1.25 -9.53 18.80
C CYS A 382 -1.43 -9.88 17.31
N ASP A 383 -0.99 -11.07 16.92
CA ASP A 383 -0.98 -11.50 15.51
C ASP A 383 -2.41 -11.79 14.99
N ALA A 384 -3.31 -12.21 15.89
CA ALA A 384 -4.72 -12.37 15.57
C ALA A 384 -5.45 -11.04 15.34
N VAL A 385 -4.98 -9.93 15.93
CA VAL A 385 -5.65 -8.62 15.76
C VAL A 385 -5.62 -8.14 14.32
N LEU A 386 -4.53 -8.44 13.58
CA LEU A 386 -4.40 -8.03 12.18
C LEU A 386 -5.50 -8.63 11.29
N PHE A 387 -6.03 -9.79 11.66
CA PHE A 387 -7.15 -10.44 10.98
C PHE A 387 -8.51 -9.84 11.35
N LEU A 388 -8.71 -9.45 12.62
CA LEU A 388 -9.99 -8.90 13.10
C LEU A 388 -10.24 -7.45 12.69
N LEU A 389 -9.18 -6.73 12.30
CA LEU A 389 -9.26 -5.33 11.81
C LEU A 389 -10.05 -5.16 10.50
N VAL A 390 -10.46 -6.25 9.84
CA VAL A 390 -11.30 -6.26 8.64
C VAL A 390 -12.80 -6.13 8.98
N SER A 391 -13.22 -6.49 10.19
CA SER A 391 -14.63 -6.48 10.62
C SER A 391 -15.06 -5.14 11.21
N SER A 392 -15.51 -4.22 10.35
CA SER A 392 -16.12 -2.95 10.78
C SER A 392 -17.44 -3.19 11.53
N GLY A 393 -17.43 -2.94 12.85
CA GLY A 393 -18.57 -3.18 13.74
C GLY A 393 -19.74 -2.21 13.53
N LYS A 394 -20.93 -2.58 14.03
CA LYS A 394 -22.17 -1.81 13.84
C LYS A 394 -22.38 -0.69 14.86
N VAL A 395 -21.40 -0.49 15.76
CA VAL A 395 -21.41 0.53 16.81
C VAL A 395 -20.72 1.80 16.31
N LEU A 396 -21.36 2.95 16.48
CA LEU A 396 -20.77 4.25 16.14
C LEU A 396 -19.48 4.50 16.95
N PRO A 397 -18.43 5.09 16.35
CA PRO A 397 -17.20 5.40 17.08
C PRO A 397 -17.43 6.47 18.14
N VAL A 398 -16.75 6.33 19.27
CA VAL A 398 -16.82 7.28 20.39
C VAL A 398 -15.74 8.35 20.21
N THR A 399 -16.15 9.62 20.21
CA THR A 399 -15.21 10.75 20.27
C THR A 399 -14.54 10.80 21.63
N VAL A 400 -13.24 10.55 21.64
CA VAL A 400 -12.37 10.61 22.83
C VAL A 400 -11.99 12.05 23.14
N TYR A 401 -11.66 12.80 22.09
CA TYR A 401 -11.13 14.15 22.13
C TYR A 401 -11.47 14.89 20.83
N ASP A 402 -11.78 16.17 20.89
CA ASP A 402 -12.09 17.03 19.73
C ASP A 402 -11.88 18.49 20.13
N LYS A 403 -10.66 19.02 19.92
CA LYS A 403 -10.28 20.43 20.17
C LYS A 403 -9.25 20.87 19.14
N ASP A 404 -9.22 22.17 18.81
CA ASP A 404 -8.14 22.82 18.05
C ASP A 404 -7.78 22.16 16.70
N GLY A 405 -8.75 21.44 16.09
CA GLY A 405 -8.57 20.66 14.87
C GLY A 405 -7.93 19.28 15.07
N VAL A 406 -7.57 18.89 16.29
CA VAL A 406 -7.09 17.55 16.64
C VAL A 406 -8.25 16.73 17.20
N ARG A 407 -8.58 15.63 16.51
CA ARG A 407 -9.69 14.73 16.88
C ARG A 407 -9.19 13.31 17.11
N VAL A 408 -9.68 12.68 18.18
CA VAL A 408 -9.41 11.27 18.49
C VAL A 408 -10.73 10.51 18.58
N LEU A 409 -10.88 9.48 17.75
CA LEU A 409 -12.04 8.60 17.67
C LEU A 409 -11.66 7.19 18.13
N MET A 410 -12.57 6.49 18.80
CA MET A 410 -12.40 5.10 19.21
C MET A 410 -13.45 4.22 18.54
N HIS A 411 -12.97 3.34 17.66
CA HIS A 411 -13.78 2.35 16.96
C HIS A 411 -13.71 1.02 17.71
N PHE A 412 -14.81 0.28 17.76
CA PHE A 412 -14.87 -1.05 18.37
C PHE A 412 -14.90 -2.12 17.26
N ALA A 413 -14.02 -3.12 17.34
CA ALA A 413 -14.07 -4.25 16.41
C ALA A 413 -15.31 -5.12 16.68
N MET A 414 -15.88 -5.74 15.65
CA MET A 414 -17.02 -6.64 15.82
C MET A 414 -16.67 -7.88 16.65
N ASP A 415 -15.46 -8.40 16.45
CA ASP A 415 -14.99 -9.71 16.89
C ASP A 415 -14.01 -9.66 18.08
N CYS A 416 -13.97 -10.74 18.88
CA CYS A 416 -12.98 -10.93 19.95
C CYS A 416 -11.81 -11.82 19.48
N PRO A 417 -10.60 -11.69 20.08
CA PRO A 417 -9.47 -12.56 19.78
C PRO A 417 -9.80 -14.04 20.06
N PRO A 418 -9.37 -14.99 19.20
CA PRO A 418 -9.65 -16.41 19.39
C PRO A 418 -9.28 -16.92 20.78
N GLY A 419 -10.23 -17.58 21.46
CA GLY A 419 -10.06 -18.09 22.83
C GLY A 419 -10.04 -17.04 23.95
N ARG A 420 -10.29 -15.75 23.65
CA ARG A 420 -10.27 -14.64 24.61
C ARG A 420 -11.50 -13.73 24.48
N PRO A 421 -12.73 -14.24 24.75
CA PRO A 421 -13.98 -13.46 24.67
C PRO A 421 -14.09 -12.36 25.74
N ASP A 422 -13.20 -12.35 26.72
CA ASP A 422 -13.03 -11.30 27.72
C ASP A 422 -12.12 -10.14 27.23
N VAL A 423 -11.73 -10.11 25.95
CA VAL A 423 -10.88 -9.06 25.36
C VAL A 423 -11.60 -8.30 24.26
N LEU A 424 -11.80 -7.00 24.48
CA LEU A 424 -12.27 -6.05 23.47
C LEU A 424 -11.09 -5.50 22.66
N VAL A 425 -11.23 -5.49 21.34
CA VAL A 425 -10.29 -4.86 20.40
C VAL A 425 -10.85 -3.51 19.96
N MET A 426 -10.03 -2.47 20.01
CA MET A 426 -10.38 -1.11 19.61
C MET A 426 -9.33 -0.49 18.69
N VAL A 427 -9.79 0.35 17.77
CA VAL A 427 -8.93 1.17 16.90
C VAL A 427 -9.09 2.62 17.28
N VAL A 428 -8.05 3.19 17.88
CA VAL A 428 -7.98 4.62 18.14
C VAL A 428 -7.46 5.31 16.88
N SER A 429 -8.26 6.20 16.29
CA SER A 429 -7.91 6.95 15.09
C SER A 429 -7.75 8.43 15.44
N LEU A 430 -6.56 8.96 15.21
CA LEU A 430 -6.18 10.35 15.48
C LEU A 430 -6.14 11.09 14.14
N LEU A 431 -6.89 12.18 14.04
CA LEU A 431 -7.12 12.97 12.83
C LEU A 431 -6.66 14.41 13.04
N ASN A 432 -6.10 15.02 12.00
CA ASN A 432 -5.78 16.43 11.96
C ASN A 432 -6.63 17.18 10.92
N THR A 433 -7.44 18.13 11.38
CA THR A 433 -8.13 19.14 10.56
C THR A 433 -7.57 20.55 10.79
N ALA A 434 -6.50 20.70 11.57
CA ALA A 434 -5.81 21.98 11.80
C ALA A 434 -4.89 22.36 10.62
N PRO A 435 -4.65 23.66 10.38
CA PRO A 435 -3.71 24.15 9.35
C PRO A 435 -2.22 24.02 9.76
N LEU A 436 -1.92 23.35 10.88
CA LEU A 436 -0.57 23.12 11.41
C LEU A 436 -0.30 21.61 11.53
N PRO A 437 0.97 21.16 11.47
CA PRO A 437 1.31 19.76 11.68
C PRO A 437 1.14 19.39 13.15
N VAL A 438 0.72 18.15 13.42
CA VAL A 438 0.71 17.56 14.76
C VAL A 438 1.93 16.66 14.90
N ARG A 439 2.70 16.75 15.98
CA ARG A 439 3.93 15.95 16.20
C ARG A 439 4.02 15.34 17.59
N SER A 440 4.96 14.41 17.75
CA SER A 440 5.32 13.76 19.01
C SER A 440 4.12 13.21 19.78
N ILE A 441 3.16 12.63 19.04
CA ILE A 441 1.88 12.21 19.60
C ILE A 441 2.06 10.98 20.49
N VAL A 442 1.65 11.09 21.75
CA VAL A 442 1.71 10.02 22.75
C VAL A 442 0.35 9.90 23.43
N LEU A 443 -0.30 8.76 23.22
CA LEU A 443 -1.49 8.34 23.95
C LEU A 443 -1.10 7.36 25.06
N GLN A 444 -1.62 7.60 26.26
CA GLN A 444 -1.53 6.70 27.41
C GLN A 444 -2.95 6.37 27.90
N ALA A 445 -3.16 5.14 28.37
CA ALA A 445 -4.47 4.64 28.78
C ALA A 445 -4.36 3.84 30.10
N ALA A 446 -5.36 3.99 30.98
CA ALA A 446 -5.42 3.34 32.29
C ALA A 446 -6.85 2.91 32.66
N VAL A 447 -6.98 1.77 33.34
CA VAL A 447 -8.25 1.10 33.67
C VAL A 447 -8.32 0.68 35.15
N PRO A 448 -9.49 0.33 35.69
CA PRO A 448 -9.64 -0.32 37.00
C PRO A 448 -8.73 -1.54 37.16
N LYS A 449 -8.32 -1.83 38.41
CA LYS A 449 -7.39 -2.92 38.74
C LYS A 449 -7.92 -4.33 38.40
N SER A 450 -9.23 -4.48 38.17
CA SER A 450 -9.89 -5.70 37.68
C SER A 450 -9.68 -5.96 36.18
N MET A 451 -9.18 -4.97 35.44
CA MET A 451 -9.01 -5.00 33.98
C MET A 451 -7.53 -4.84 33.62
N ARG A 452 -7.16 -5.18 32.38
CA ARG A 452 -5.83 -4.87 31.81
C ARG A 452 -5.99 -4.19 30.45
N VAL A 453 -5.25 -3.11 30.21
CA VAL A 453 -5.20 -2.41 28.92
C VAL A 453 -3.79 -2.52 28.32
N LYS A 454 -3.71 -2.72 27.00
CA LYS A 454 -2.46 -2.69 26.23
C LYS A 454 -2.67 -1.87 24.96
N LEU A 455 -1.87 -0.83 24.78
CA LEU A 455 -1.72 -0.14 23.50
C LEU A 455 -0.61 -0.83 22.69
N GLN A 456 -0.83 -1.01 21.40
CA GLN A 456 0.20 -1.37 20.44
C GLN A 456 0.98 -0.11 20.01
N PRO A 457 2.13 -0.24 19.32
CA PRO A 457 2.75 0.91 18.63
C PRO A 457 1.74 1.60 17.69
N PRO A 458 1.73 2.95 17.63
CA PRO A 458 0.90 3.67 16.67
C PRO A 458 1.48 3.57 15.25
N SER A 459 0.65 3.79 14.23
CA SER A 459 1.06 3.79 12.81
C SER A 459 1.98 4.96 12.42
N GLY A 460 2.24 5.89 13.35
CA GLY A 460 3.09 7.06 13.19
C GLY A 460 3.06 7.92 14.45
N THR A 461 3.86 8.99 14.48
CA THR A 461 3.94 9.96 15.58
C THR A 461 3.71 11.41 15.15
N GLU A 462 3.57 11.66 13.85
CA GLU A 462 3.27 12.96 13.25
C GLU A 462 2.11 12.86 12.24
N ILE A 463 1.31 13.92 12.14
CA ILE A 463 0.25 14.08 11.13
C ILE A 463 0.48 15.40 10.39
N ALA A 464 0.45 15.35 9.06
CA ALA A 464 0.57 16.54 8.21
C ALA A 464 -0.55 17.56 8.49
N PRO A 465 -0.35 18.85 8.13
CA PRO A 465 -1.43 19.84 8.13
C PRO A 465 -2.63 19.40 7.27
N PHE A 466 -3.81 19.87 7.61
CA PHE A 466 -5.00 19.61 6.81
C PHE A 466 -4.88 20.20 5.40
N ASN A 467 -5.08 19.35 4.39
CA ASN A 467 -5.11 19.73 2.99
C ASN A 467 -6.48 19.33 2.39
N PRO A 468 -7.31 20.27 1.92
CA PRO A 468 -8.66 19.96 1.43
C PRO A 468 -8.70 19.20 0.09
N ILE A 469 -7.57 19.03 -0.59
CA ILE A 469 -7.44 18.29 -1.86
C ILE A 469 -7.08 16.82 -1.62
N LEU A 470 -6.50 16.49 -0.46
CA LEU A 470 -6.06 15.14 -0.10
C LEU A 470 -6.99 14.52 0.96
N PRO A 471 -7.13 13.19 1.02
CA PRO A 471 -7.80 12.54 2.15
C PRO A 471 -7.05 12.90 3.46
N PRO A 472 -7.77 13.23 4.55
CA PRO A 472 -7.13 13.67 5.79
C PRO A 472 -6.26 12.56 6.38
N ALA A 473 -4.98 12.86 6.57
CA ALA A 473 -4.03 11.94 7.19
C ALA A 473 -4.46 11.58 8.61
N SER A 474 -4.25 10.32 8.99
CA SER A 474 -4.58 9.82 10.33
C SER A 474 -3.50 8.89 10.86
N ILE A 475 -3.33 8.89 12.17
CA ILE A 475 -2.59 7.84 12.89
C ILE A 475 -3.62 6.88 13.47
N THR A 476 -3.42 5.57 13.26
CA THR A 476 -4.18 4.54 13.95
C THR A 476 -3.33 3.88 15.02
N GLN A 477 -3.94 3.57 16.16
CA GLN A 477 -3.30 2.84 17.25
C GLN A 477 -4.28 1.80 17.80
N VAL A 478 -3.88 0.54 17.81
CA VAL A 478 -4.70 -0.55 18.32
C VAL A 478 -4.62 -0.58 19.85
N MET A 479 -5.78 -0.69 20.50
CA MET A 479 -5.89 -0.86 21.95
C MET A 479 -6.65 -2.15 22.28
N LEU A 480 -6.05 -2.96 23.15
CA LEU A 480 -6.63 -4.19 23.68
C LEU A 480 -7.06 -3.96 25.13
N LEU A 481 -8.29 -4.37 25.47
CA LEU A 481 -8.84 -4.27 26.82
C LEU A 481 -9.36 -5.63 27.30
N ALA A 482 -8.69 -6.22 28.28
CA ALA A 482 -9.14 -7.42 28.97
C ALA A 482 -10.02 -7.05 30.18
N ASN A 483 -11.24 -7.61 30.23
CA ASN A 483 -12.22 -7.43 31.30
C ASN A 483 -12.73 -8.80 31.80
N PRO A 484 -11.89 -9.55 32.54
CA PRO A 484 -12.22 -10.92 32.96
C PRO A 484 -13.41 -11.01 33.92
N LEU A 485 -13.78 -9.91 34.58
CA LEU A 485 -14.93 -9.85 35.50
C LEU A 485 -16.21 -9.30 34.86
N LYS A 486 -16.19 -8.94 33.57
CA LYS A 486 -17.32 -8.31 32.83
C LYS A 486 -17.88 -7.03 33.48
N GLU A 487 -17.07 -6.31 34.27
CA GLU A 487 -17.49 -5.09 34.97
C GLU A 487 -17.68 -3.91 33.99
N ARG A 488 -18.39 -2.85 34.42
CA ARG A 488 -18.54 -1.63 33.62
C ARG A 488 -17.17 -0.96 33.42
N VAL A 489 -16.74 -0.87 32.17
CA VAL A 489 -15.48 -0.23 31.79
C VAL A 489 -15.52 1.27 32.09
N ARG A 490 -14.42 1.76 32.68
CA ARG A 490 -14.07 3.18 32.73
C ARG A 490 -12.61 3.29 32.30
N LEU A 491 -12.31 4.11 31.30
CA LEU A 491 -10.97 4.29 30.75
C LEU A 491 -10.52 5.72 31.00
N ARG A 492 -9.39 5.90 31.70
CA ARG A 492 -8.70 7.19 31.76
C ARG A 492 -7.67 7.24 30.64
N TYR A 493 -7.60 8.36 29.95
CA TYR A 493 -6.58 8.61 28.94
C TYR A 493 -5.76 9.86 29.29
N LYS A 494 -4.50 9.86 28.84
CA LYS A 494 -3.69 11.07 28.72
C LYS A 494 -3.21 11.16 27.27
N LEU A 495 -3.48 12.28 26.61
CA LEU A 495 -3.07 12.57 25.25
C LEU A 495 -2.06 13.73 25.30
N MET A 496 -0.88 13.52 24.71
CA MET A 496 0.16 14.55 24.58
C MET A 496 0.54 14.70 23.11
N TYR A 497 0.70 15.93 22.64
CA TYR A 497 1.13 16.23 21.27
C TYR A 497 1.72 17.65 21.18
N LEU A 498 2.42 17.92 20.08
CA LEU A 498 2.80 19.26 19.63
C LEU A 498 1.87 19.64 18.47
N LEU A 499 1.35 20.87 18.44
CA LEU A 499 0.62 21.45 17.29
C LEU A 499 1.38 22.68 16.82
N GLY A 500 2.08 22.56 15.69
CA GLY A 500 3.24 23.42 15.41
C GLY A 500 4.25 23.32 16.56
N GLU A 501 4.59 24.47 17.15
CA GLU A 501 5.54 24.57 18.26
C GLU A 501 4.90 24.49 19.67
N HIS A 502 3.57 24.42 19.77
CA HIS A 502 2.87 24.44 21.07
C HIS A 502 2.60 23.03 21.60
N GLN A 503 2.98 22.77 22.85
CA GLN A 503 2.77 21.47 23.50
C GLN A 503 1.43 21.40 24.26
N TYR A 504 0.67 20.36 23.98
CA TYR A 504 -0.61 20.04 24.62
C TYR A 504 -0.47 18.75 25.45
N SER A 505 -1.16 18.71 26.60
CA SER A 505 -1.16 17.56 27.51
C SER A 505 -2.53 17.46 28.21
N GLU A 506 -3.45 16.75 27.58
CA GLU A 506 -4.85 16.63 27.99
C GLU A 506 -5.12 15.30 28.70
N VAL A 507 -6.02 15.31 29.68
CA VAL A 507 -6.41 14.12 30.47
C VAL A 507 -7.93 14.04 30.52
N GLY A 508 -8.48 12.87 30.22
CA GLY A 508 -9.92 12.63 30.24
C GLY A 508 -10.30 11.25 30.76
N GLU A 509 -11.61 11.03 30.94
CA GLU A 509 -12.18 9.74 31.32
C GLU A 509 -13.36 9.42 30.39
N LEU A 510 -13.44 8.16 29.96
CA LEU A 510 -14.50 7.61 29.13
C LEU A 510 -15.21 6.49 29.88
N ASP A 511 -16.52 6.43 29.79
CA ASP A 511 -17.38 5.35 30.31
C ASP A 511 -18.37 4.80 29.26
N GLN A 512 -18.35 5.36 28.04
CA GLN A 512 -19.19 5.00 26.91
C GLN A 512 -18.63 3.77 26.16
N PHE A 513 -18.64 2.62 26.84
CA PHE A 513 -18.21 1.34 26.27
C PHE A 513 -19.40 0.42 25.99
N PRO A 514 -19.36 -0.42 24.94
CA PRO A 514 -20.37 -1.44 24.73
C PRO A 514 -20.38 -2.45 25.90
N PRO A 515 -21.56 -2.96 26.33
CA PRO A 515 -21.65 -3.94 27.42
C PRO A 515 -20.78 -5.17 27.19
N ALA A 516 -20.13 -5.67 28.25
CA ALA A 516 -19.18 -6.79 28.17
C ALA A 516 -19.80 -8.08 27.61
N ASP A 517 -21.11 -8.29 27.79
CA ASP A 517 -21.85 -9.43 27.23
C ASP A 517 -22.14 -9.33 25.73
N ARG A 518 -21.82 -8.21 25.08
CA ARG A 518 -21.94 -8.02 23.63
C ARG A 518 -20.60 -8.09 22.88
N TRP A 519 -19.47 -8.22 23.59
CA TRP A 519 -18.16 -8.30 22.96
C TRP A 519 -18.07 -9.56 22.07
N GLY A 520 -17.66 -9.41 20.81
CA GLY A 520 -17.79 -10.45 19.79
C GLY A 520 -19.12 -10.45 19.00
N SER A 521 -19.98 -9.44 19.18
CA SER A 521 -21.22 -9.25 18.41
C SER A 521 -21.68 -7.77 18.38
N LEU A 522 -20.76 -6.85 18.03
CA LEU A 522 -20.98 -5.40 18.14
C LEU A 522 -21.70 -4.75 16.94
#